data_AF-A0A349P187-F1
#
_entry.id   AF-A0A349P187-F1
#
_cell.length_a   1.000
_cell.length_b   1.000
_cell.length_c   1.000
_cell.angle_alpha   90.00
_cell.angle_beta   90.00
_cell.angle_gamma   90.00
#
_symmetry.space_group_name_H-M   'P 1'
#
loop_
_entity.id
_entity.type
_entity.pdbx_description
1 polymer ?
#
loop_
_entity_poly.entity_id
_entity_poly.type
_entity_poly.pdbx_seq_one_letter_code
_entity_poly.pdbx_strand_id
1 'polypeptide(L)'
;MELNGTDKEFEALNQALNDEAQLAEYKKPFDNYKPSLLPRILGGFLVWCGNTVYGNPPSYLKFRAVEVIARVPYHSWESASFTLLTMFYSDEQRALKLSKITKFARMAADNETMHVIVVSHLARLEQKAGVIRYTLIPMFFAFFYFWASYFLYLFKPRWSLELNYLFEQHAFDSYSEFLEIFGEELHKKPITSEFLAWYGRHPRSQYEFFKSVRNDELVHRNRSIHEIELNENR
;
A
#
# COMPACT_ATOMS: atom_id res chain seq x y z
N MET A 1 -16.46 -0.94 -14.01
CA MET A 1 -16.40 -2.17 -13.20
C MET A 1 -17.41 -1.99 -12.08
N GLU A 2 -18.34 -2.92 -11.86
CA GLU A 2 -19.17 -2.84 -10.66
C GLU A 2 -18.29 -3.19 -9.46
N LEU A 3 -18.02 -2.19 -8.60
CA LEU A 3 -17.34 -2.42 -7.33
C LEU A 3 -18.15 -3.44 -6.53
N ASN A 4 -17.47 -4.49 -6.05
CA ASN A 4 -18.14 -5.46 -5.18
C ASN A 4 -18.48 -4.80 -3.83
N GLY A 5 -19.27 -5.46 -2.98
CA GLY A 5 -19.71 -4.86 -1.69
C GLY A 5 -18.55 -4.42 -0.79
N THR A 6 -17.43 -5.14 -0.79
CA THR A 6 -16.24 -4.81 0.01
C THR A 6 -15.46 -3.65 -0.57
N ASP A 7 -15.36 -3.54 -1.89
CA ASP A 7 -14.71 -2.39 -2.54
C ASP A 7 -15.49 -1.10 -2.25
N LYS A 8 -16.83 -1.17 -2.20
CA LYS A 8 -17.68 -0.02 -1.84
C LYS A 8 -17.46 0.45 -0.40
N GLU A 9 -17.34 -0.47 0.55
CA GLU A 9 -17.05 -0.14 1.95
C GLU A 9 -15.66 0.50 2.10
N PHE A 10 -14.66 -0.03 1.38
CA PHE A 10 -13.31 0.54 1.35
C PHE A 10 -13.31 1.97 0.79
N GLU A 11 -13.95 2.21 -0.35
CA GLU A 11 -14.04 3.55 -0.93
C GLU A 11 -14.84 4.53 -0.07
N ALA A 12 -15.90 4.06 0.60
CA ALA A 12 -16.66 4.89 1.55
C ALA A 12 -15.80 5.31 2.76
N LEU A 13 -15.00 4.37 3.30
CA LEU A 13 -14.05 4.66 4.37
C LEU A 13 -12.99 5.65 3.89
N ASN A 14 -12.40 5.46 2.71
CA ASN A 14 -11.43 6.40 2.13
C ASN A 14 -11.99 7.83 2.09
N GLN A 15 -13.23 7.99 1.63
CA GLN A 15 -13.90 9.28 1.57
C GLN A 15 -14.16 9.88 2.96
N ALA A 16 -14.57 9.05 3.92
CA ALA A 16 -14.82 9.47 5.30
C ALA A 16 -13.53 10.01 5.97
N LEU A 17 -12.37 9.42 5.67
CA LEU A 17 -11.06 9.84 6.15
C LEU A 17 -10.57 11.18 5.55
N ASN A 18 -11.36 11.83 4.68
CA ASN A 18 -11.07 13.21 4.29
C ASN A 18 -11.31 14.22 5.42
N ASP A 19 -12.16 13.86 6.38
CA ASP A 19 -12.36 14.60 7.62
C ASP A 19 -11.22 14.30 8.62
N GLU A 20 -10.58 15.35 9.14
CA GLU A 20 -9.39 15.21 9.98
C GLU A 20 -9.71 14.57 11.35
N ALA A 21 -10.92 14.74 11.88
CA ALA A 21 -11.31 14.10 13.13
C ALA A 21 -11.50 12.58 12.94
N GLN A 22 -12.17 12.18 11.86
CA GLN A 22 -12.31 10.76 11.48
C GLN A 22 -10.95 10.13 11.14
N LEU A 23 -10.08 10.85 10.43
CA LEU A 23 -8.71 10.42 10.16
C LEU A 23 -7.95 10.13 11.45
N ALA A 24 -7.96 11.08 12.40
CA ALA A 24 -7.28 10.93 13.68
C ALA A 24 -7.85 9.77 14.51
N GLU A 25 -9.18 9.62 14.54
CA GLU A 25 -9.86 8.54 15.26
C GLU A 25 -9.50 7.16 14.67
N TYR A 26 -9.55 7.02 13.35
CA TYR A 26 -9.21 5.77 12.67
C TYR A 26 -7.72 5.43 12.81
N LYS A 27 -6.85 6.45 12.82
CA LYS A 27 -5.40 6.31 12.94
C LYS A 27 -4.96 5.87 14.36
N LYS A 28 -5.63 6.38 15.39
CA LYS A 28 -5.26 6.25 16.81
C LYS A 28 -4.98 4.83 17.34
N PRO A 29 -5.76 3.77 17.01
CA PRO A 29 -5.59 2.45 17.63
C PRO A 29 -4.22 1.82 17.36
N PHE A 30 -3.63 2.12 16.20
CA PHE A 30 -2.41 1.45 15.74
C PHE A 30 -1.18 2.38 15.68
N ASP A 31 -1.31 3.67 15.96
CA ASP A 31 -0.19 4.63 15.90
C ASP A 31 1.03 4.25 16.74
N ASN A 32 0.79 3.62 17.90
CA ASN A 32 1.84 3.19 18.81
C ASN A 32 2.08 1.68 18.75
N TYR A 33 1.58 1.01 17.70
CA TYR A 33 1.83 -0.41 17.50
C TYR A 33 3.34 -0.65 17.38
N LYS A 34 3.84 -1.67 18.10
CA LYS A 34 5.26 -2.03 18.12
C LYS A 34 5.46 -3.34 17.36
N PRO A 35 5.94 -3.29 16.11
CA PRO A 35 6.32 -4.49 15.36
C PRO A 35 7.35 -5.35 16.10
N SER A 36 7.36 -6.64 15.78
CA SER A 36 8.39 -7.56 16.23
C SER A 36 9.79 -7.08 15.80
N LEU A 37 10.82 -7.57 16.50
CA LEU A 37 12.21 -7.14 16.27
C LEU A 37 12.65 -7.31 14.81
N LEU A 38 12.35 -8.45 14.18
CA LEU A 38 12.80 -8.76 12.82
C LEU A 38 12.16 -7.81 11.77
N PRO A 39 10.82 -7.66 11.67
CA PRO A 39 10.19 -6.66 10.80
C PRO A 39 10.70 -5.24 11.06
N ARG A 40 10.92 -4.85 12.32
CA ARG A 40 11.41 -3.50 12.64
C ARG A 40 12.82 -3.25 12.09
N ILE A 41 13.73 -4.21 12.22
CA ILE A 41 15.08 -4.09 11.67
C ILE A 41 15.03 -4.08 10.14
N LEU A 42 14.29 -5.02 9.53
CA LEU A 42 14.19 -5.12 8.08
C LEU A 42 13.52 -3.88 7.48
N GLY A 43 12.35 -3.48 7.98
CA GLY A 43 11.63 -2.31 7.51
C GLY A 43 12.44 -1.03 7.66
N GLY A 44 13.07 -0.82 8.82
CA GLY A 44 13.95 0.33 9.04
C GLY A 44 15.12 0.39 8.05
N PHE A 45 15.75 -0.75 7.78
CA PHE A 45 16.82 -0.86 6.79
C PHE A 45 16.32 -0.57 5.36
N LEU A 46 15.17 -1.11 4.96
CA LEU A 46 14.62 -0.93 3.62
C LEU A 46 14.16 0.51 3.37
N VAL A 47 13.51 1.15 4.35
CA VAL A 47 13.16 2.57 4.30
C VAL A 47 14.42 3.44 4.21
N TRP A 48 15.45 3.15 5.00
CA TRP A 48 16.73 3.86 4.93
C TRP A 48 17.39 3.74 3.54
N CYS A 49 17.41 2.53 2.96
CA CYS A 49 17.89 2.31 1.60
C CYS A 49 17.08 3.12 0.58
N GLY A 50 15.75 3.08 0.67
CA GLY A 50 14.85 3.85 -0.20
C GLY A 50 15.11 5.35 -0.13
N ASN A 51 15.23 5.90 1.07
CA ASN A 51 15.53 7.32 1.29
C ASN A 51 16.92 7.71 0.78
N THR A 52 17.91 6.81 0.89
CA THR A 52 19.25 7.04 0.33
C THR A 52 19.22 7.04 -1.19
N VAL A 53 18.47 6.11 -1.80
CA VAL A 53 18.40 5.97 -3.27
C VAL A 53 17.50 7.02 -3.90
N TYR A 54 16.38 7.43 -3.30
CA TYR A 54 15.40 8.33 -3.90
C TYR A 54 15.36 9.73 -3.29
N GLY A 55 16.06 9.95 -2.17
CA GLY A 55 16.02 11.18 -1.40
C GLY A 55 15.01 11.11 -0.25
N ASN A 56 15.26 11.92 0.79
CA ASN A 56 14.32 12.07 1.91
C ASN A 56 13.02 12.79 1.48
N PRO A 57 13.08 13.94 0.77
CA PRO A 57 11.85 14.70 0.48
C PRO A 57 10.88 13.92 -0.40
N PRO A 58 9.56 14.05 -0.16
CA PRO A 58 8.55 13.45 -1.02
C PRO A 58 8.57 14.11 -2.41
N SER A 59 8.32 13.30 -3.44
CA SER A 59 8.27 13.76 -4.83
C SER A 59 7.55 12.74 -5.72
N TYR A 60 7.04 13.19 -6.87
CA TYR A 60 6.41 12.30 -7.86
C TYR A 60 7.30 11.11 -8.25
N LEU A 61 8.61 11.34 -8.45
CA LEU A 61 9.53 10.27 -8.83
C LEU A 61 9.83 9.29 -7.68
N LYS A 62 9.88 9.78 -6.44
CA LYS A 62 10.00 8.92 -5.26
C LYS A 62 8.76 8.06 -5.10
N PHE A 63 7.57 8.67 -5.14
CA PHE A 63 6.31 7.92 -5.06
C PHE A 63 6.24 6.87 -6.16
N ARG A 64 6.49 7.24 -7.42
CA ARG A 64 6.50 6.26 -8.52
C ARG A 64 7.39 5.04 -8.23
N ALA A 65 8.57 5.25 -7.65
CA ALA A 65 9.48 4.15 -7.31
C ALA A 65 8.97 3.30 -6.15
N VAL A 66 8.39 3.93 -5.12
CA VAL A 66 7.85 3.25 -3.93
C VAL A 66 6.56 2.49 -4.27
N GLU A 67 5.67 3.07 -5.08
CA GLU A 67 4.41 2.44 -5.52
C GLU A 67 4.63 1.13 -6.32
N VAL A 68 5.73 1.04 -7.07
CA VAL A 68 6.10 -0.23 -7.74
C VAL A 68 6.34 -1.35 -6.71
N ILE A 69 6.81 -0.97 -5.52
CA ILE A 69 7.17 -1.86 -4.42
C ILE A 69 5.97 -2.10 -3.49
N ALA A 70 5.13 -1.09 -3.25
CA ALA A 70 4.04 -1.11 -2.27
C ALA A 70 2.99 -2.20 -2.55
N ARG A 71 2.68 -2.49 -3.83
CA ARG A 71 1.80 -3.61 -4.20
C ARG A 71 2.36 -5.03 -3.96
N VAL A 72 3.67 -5.15 -3.77
CA VAL A 72 4.36 -6.46 -3.78
C VAL A 72 3.92 -7.39 -2.65
N PRO A 73 3.79 -6.94 -1.38
CA PRO A 73 3.41 -7.81 -0.27
C PRO A 73 2.06 -8.47 -0.48
N TYR A 74 1.09 -7.74 -1.04
CA TYR A 74 -0.23 -8.25 -1.32
C TYR A 74 -0.21 -9.40 -2.33
N HIS A 75 0.54 -9.26 -3.43
CA HIS A 75 0.75 -10.35 -4.37
C HIS A 75 1.51 -11.54 -3.76
N SER A 76 2.48 -11.27 -2.88
CA SER A 76 3.18 -12.32 -2.13
C SER A 76 2.24 -13.09 -1.21
N TRP A 77 1.33 -12.42 -0.52
CA TRP A 77 0.36 -13.05 0.38
C TRP A 77 -0.69 -13.86 -0.37
N GLU A 78 -1.18 -13.34 -1.51
CA GLU A 78 -2.06 -14.10 -2.39
C GLU A 78 -1.36 -15.38 -2.88
N SER A 79 -0.13 -15.25 -3.36
CA SER A 79 0.65 -16.39 -3.86
C SER A 79 0.92 -17.41 -2.76
N ALA A 80 1.33 -16.96 -1.58
CA ALA A 80 1.58 -17.85 -0.44
C ALA A 80 0.30 -18.53 0.04
N SER A 81 -0.82 -17.79 0.06
CA SER A 81 -2.14 -18.34 0.40
C SER A 81 -2.59 -19.37 -0.63
N PHE A 82 -2.37 -19.14 -1.92
CA PHE A 82 -2.62 -20.12 -2.98
C PHE A 82 -1.78 -21.41 -2.79
N THR A 83 -0.51 -21.28 -2.45
CA THR A 83 0.35 -22.44 -2.15
C THR A 83 -0.15 -23.22 -0.93
N LEU A 84 -0.50 -22.53 0.16
CA LEU A 84 -1.07 -23.16 1.35
C LEU A 84 -2.41 -23.83 1.07
N LEU A 85 -3.30 -23.19 0.31
CA LEU A 85 -4.57 -23.77 -0.14
C LEU A 85 -4.35 -25.04 -0.95
N THR A 86 -3.37 -25.03 -1.86
CA THR A 86 -3.03 -26.21 -2.67
C THR A 86 -2.53 -27.36 -1.79
N MET A 87 -1.73 -27.08 -0.76
CA MET A 87 -1.24 -28.10 0.17
C MET A 87 -2.33 -28.64 1.10
N PHE A 88 -3.33 -27.83 1.44
CA PHE A 88 -4.39 -28.16 2.40
C PHE A 88 -5.79 -28.12 1.77
N TYR A 89 -5.92 -28.50 0.50
CA TYR A 89 -7.14 -28.30 -0.29
C TYR A 89 -8.38 -29.02 0.26
N SER A 90 -8.19 -30.05 1.08
CA SER A 90 -9.27 -30.81 1.72
C SER A 90 -9.71 -30.27 3.10
N ASP A 91 -9.04 -29.25 3.64
CA ASP A 91 -9.38 -28.62 4.92
C ASP A 91 -10.17 -27.34 4.69
N GLU A 92 -11.50 -27.42 4.79
CA GLU A 92 -12.40 -26.29 4.57
C GLU A 92 -12.16 -25.12 5.53
N GLN A 93 -11.79 -25.39 6.78
CA GLN A 93 -11.57 -24.34 7.78
C GLN A 93 -10.31 -23.53 7.45
N ARG A 94 -9.23 -24.23 7.07
CA ARG A 94 -8.02 -23.56 6.54
C ARG A 94 -8.32 -22.82 5.26
N ALA A 95 -9.12 -23.40 4.37
CA ALA A 95 -9.47 -22.76 3.11
C ALA A 95 -10.25 -21.44 3.32
N LEU A 96 -11.21 -21.44 4.24
CA LEU A 96 -11.94 -20.23 4.63
C LEU A 96 -11.02 -19.16 5.21
N LYS A 97 -10.04 -19.54 6.04
CA LYS A 97 -9.05 -18.60 6.63
C LYS A 97 -8.18 -17.96 5.54
N LEU A 98 -7.59 -18.79 4.67
CA LEU A 98 -6.72 -18.33 3.58
C LEU A 98 -7.49 -17.51 2.53
N SER A 99 -8.77 -17.79 2.33
CA SER A 99 -9.60 -17.02 1.40
C SER A 99 -9.91 -15.60 1.91
N LYS A 100 -10.07 -15.40 3.22
CA LYS A 100 -10.32 -14.08 3.82
C LYS A 100 -9.15 -13.12 3.60
N ILE A 101 -7.94 -13.57 3.93
CA ILE A 101 -6.73 -12.77 3.71
C ILE A 101 -6.48 -12.55 2.21
N THR A 102 -6.74 -13.56 1.36
CA THR A 102 -6.63 -13.41 -0.10
C THR A 102 -7.57 -12.33 -0.63
N LYS A 103 -8.78 -12.22 -0.08
CA LYS A 103 -9.74 -11.17 -0.47
C LYS A 103 -9.21 -9.77 -0.14
N PHE A 104 -8.66 -9.59 1.06
CA PHE A 104 -8.00 -8.32 1.43
C PHE A 104 -6.80 -8.03 0.52
N ALA A 105 -5.92 -9.01 0.33
CA ALA A 105 -4.72 -8.86 -0.48
C ALA A 105 -5.05 -8.46 -1.93
N ARG A 106 -6.08 -9.05 -2.54
CA ARG A 106 -6.52 -8.67 -3.90
C ARG A 106 -7.01 -7.24 -3.98
N MET A 107 -7.88 -6.85 -3.07
CA MET A 107 -8.44 -5.49 -3.04
C MET A 107 -7.33 -4.44 -2.84
N ALA A 108 -6.40 -4.68 -1.91
CA ALA A 108 -5.26 -3.80 -1.71
C ALA A 108 -4.29 -3.81 -2.92
N ALA A 109 -3.99 -4.97 -3.51
CA ALA A 109 -3.15 -5.05 -4.70
C ALA A 109 -3.74 -4.28 -5.91
N ASP A 110 -5.06 -4.32 -6.08
CA ASP A 110 -5.76 -3.55 -7.12
C ASP A 110 -5.67 -2.04 -6.83
N ASN A 111 -5.82 -1.63 -5.57
CA ASN A 111 -5.68 -0.23 -5.14
C ASN A 111 -4.25 0.32 -5.36
N GLU A 112 -3.24 -0.41 -4.90
CA GLU A 112 -1.82 -0.09 -5.11
C GLU A 112 -1.44 -0.09 -6.60
N THR A 113 -2.07 -0.97 -7.39
CA THR A 113 -1.90 -0.95 -8.85
C THR A 113 -2.48 0.32 -9.48
N MET A 114 -3.58 0.85 -8.94
CA MET A 114 -4.09 2.15 -9.34
C MET A 114 -3.11 3.26 -8.96
N HIS A 115 -2.55 3.27 -7.75
CA HIS A 115 -1.55 4.24 -7.34
C HIS A 115 -0.35 4.25 -8.28
N VAL A 116 0.29 3.10 -8.52
CA VAL A 116 1.50 3.04 -9.37
C VAL A 116 1.23 3.51 -10.79
N ILE A 117 0.07 3.20 -11.38
CA ILE A 117 -0.26 3.61 -12.75
C ILE A 117 -0.48 5.12 -12.81
N VAL A 118 -1.28 5.66 -11.90
CA VAL A 118 -1.65 7.08 -11.90
C VAL A 118 -0.47 7.95 -11.48
N VAL A 119 0.26 7.58 -10.43
CA VAL A 119 1.49 8.28 -10.02
C VAL A 119 2.56 8.20 -11.10
N SER A 120 2.70 7.07 -11.81
CA SER A 120 3.61 6.98 -12.96
C SER A 120 3.23 7.94 -14.09
N HIS A 121 1.94 8.09 -14.36
CA HIS A 121 1.43 9.04 -15.34
C HIS A 121 1.75 10.48 -14.92
N LEU A 122 1.40 10.87 -13.69
CA LEU A 122 1.71 12.20 -13.15
C LEU A 122 3.22 12.49 -13.14
N ALA A 123 4.03 11.54 -12.67
CA ALA A 123 5.47 11.71 -12.62
C ALA A 123 6.09 11.98 -14.00
N ARG A 124 5.54 11.40 -15.09
CA ARG A 124 6.02 11.68 -16.45
C ARG A 124 5.67 13.10 -16.91
N LEU A 125 4.55 13.66 -16.46
CA LEU A 125 4.13 15.03 -16.79
C LEU A 125 4.94 16.05 -15.98
N GLU A 126 5.23 15.75 -14.72
CA GLU A 126 5.80 16.70 -13.77
C GLU A 126 7.34 16.68 -13.71
N GLN A 127 7.98 15.52 -13.93
CA GLN A 127 9.41 15.35 -13.68
C GLN A 127 10.12 14.44 -14.72
N LYS A 128 11.35 14.80 -15.10
CA LYS A 128 12.19 13.94 -15.96
C LYS A 128 12.86 12.85 -15.12
N ALA A 129 12.69 11.59 -15.52
CA ALA A 129 13.22 10.44 -14.80
C ALA A 129 14.36 9.74 -15.54
N GLY A 130 15.45 9.44 -14.84
CA GLY A 130 16.44 8.48 -15.32
C GLY A 130 15.89 7.04 -15.25
N VAL A 131 16.08 6.27 -16.32
CA VAL A 131 15.54 4.89 -16.45
C VAL A 131 16.12 3.94 -15.39
N ILE A 132 17.42 4.05 -15.09
CA ILE A 132 18.07 3.14 -14.12
C ILE A 132 17.49 3.35 -12.72
N ARG A 133 17.59 4.58 -12.21
CA ARG A 133 17.22 4.91 -10.82
C ARG A 133 15.74 4.66 -10.55
N TYR A 134 14.85 5.14 -11.41
CA TYR A 134 13.41 5.17 -11.12
C TYR A 134 12.59 4.13 -11.89
N THR A 135 13.22 3.14 -12.51
CA THR A 135 12.54 2.01 -13.16
C THR A 135 13.25 0.69 -12.87
N LEU A 136 14.55 0.57 -13.19
CA LEU A 136 15.27 -0.70 -13.02
C LEU A 136 15.47 -1.07 -11.55
N ILE A 137 15.85 -0.11 -10.69
CA ILE A 137 16.04 -0.38 -9.25
C ILE A 137 14.71 -0.81 -8.58
N PRO A 138 13.57 -0.11 -8.74
CA PRO A 138 12.30 -0.57 -8.20
C PRO A 138 11.89 -1.96 -8.68
N MET A 139 12.07 -2.28 -9.97
CA MET A 139 11.72 -3.61 -10.50
C MET A 139 12.59 -4.72 -9.90
N PHE A 140 13.90 -4.50 -9.78
CA PHE A 140 14.79 -5.46 -9.15
C PHE A 140 14.44 -5.64 -7.67
N PHE A 141 14.22 -4.53 -6.95
CA PHE A 141 13.78 -4.57 -5.56
C PHE A 141 12.47 -5.35 -5.41
N ALA A 142 11.47 -5.08 -6.25
CA ALA A 142 10.18 -5.75 -6.24
C ALA A 142 10.32 -7.28 -6.38
N PHE A 143 11.23 -7.75 -7.24
CA PHE A 143 11.50 -9.19 -7.38
C PHE A 143 11.99 -9.84 -6.07
N PHE A 144 13.02 -9.28 -5.43
CA PHE A 144 13.53 -9.85 -4.18
C PHE A 144 12.55 -9.67 -3.03
N TYR A 145 11.88 -8.52 -2.99
CA TYR A 145 10.89 -8.22 -1.97
C TYR A 145 9.68 -9.16 -2.06
N PHE A 146 9.27 -9.56 -3.27
CA PHE A 146 8.23 -10.56 -3.47
C PHE A 146 8.57 -11.86 -2.76
N TRP A 147 9.76 -12.41 -3.02
CA TRP A 147 10.19 -13.66 -2.40
C TRP A 147 10.38 -13.52 -0.89
N ALA A 148 10.97 -12.43 -0.43
CA ALA A 148 11.13 -12.17 1.00
C ALA A 148 9.77 -12.12 1.72
N SER A 149 8.81 -11.35 1.21
CA SER A 149 7.46 -11.24 1.77
C SER A 149 6.70 -12.57 1.72
N TYR A 150 6.85 -13.32 0.62
CA TYR A 150 6.25 -14.64 0.42
C TYR A 150 6.74 -15.64 1.48
N PHE A 151 8.06 -15.77 1.67
CA PHE A 151 8.61 -16.68 2.67
C PHE A 151 8.31 -16.22 4.10
N LEU A 152 8.41 -14.92 4.39
CA LEU A 152 8.00 -14.39 5.70
C LEU A 152 6.55 -14.76 6.00
N TYR A 153 5.66 -14.62 5.01
CA TYR A 153 4.25 -14.96 5.19
C TYR A 153 4.03 -16.46 5.40
N LEU A 154 4.70 -17.32 4.62
CA LEU A 154 4.61 -18.78 4.80
C LEU A 154 5.07 -19.25 6.18
N PHE A 155 6.17 -18.70 6.70
CA PHE A 155 6.73 -19.14 7.98
C PHE A 155 6.06 -18.49 9.19
N LYS A 156 5.79 -17.18 9.10
CA LYS A 156 5.16 -16.42 10.17
C LYS A 156 4.41 -15.20 9.60
N PRO A 157 3.12 -15.35 9.25
CA PRO A 157 2.30 -14.30 8.65
C PRO A 157 2.43 -12.94 9.35
N ARG A 158 2.48 -12.95 10.69
CA ARG A 158 2.71 -11.77 11.53
C ARG A 158 3.90 -10.93 11.05
N TRP A 159 5.04 -11.54 10.76
CA TRP A 159 6.24 -10.79 10.36
C TRP A 159 6.06 -10.10 9.01
N SER A 160 5.37 -10.73 8.08
CA SER A 160 5.11 -10.13 6.76
C SER A 160 4.10 -8.97 6.88
N LEU A 161 3.04 -9.16 7.68
CA LEU A 161 2.02 -8.13 7.94
C LEU A 161 2.59 -6.94 8.72
N GLU A 162 3.44 -7.17 9.73
CA GLU A 162 4.14 -6.11 10.47
C GLU A 162 5.16 -5.36 9.61
N LEU A 163 5.79 -6.05 8.66
CA LEU A 163 6.68 -5.41 7.70
C LEU A 163 5.89 -4.48 6.77
N ASN A 164 4.72 -4.93 6.30
CA ASN A 164 3.82 -4.10 5.50
C ASN A 164 3.37 -2.87 6.29
N TYR A 165 2.90 -3.04 7.54
CA TYR A 165 2.56 -1.92 8.43
C TYR A 165 3.61 -0.81 8.46
N LEU A 166 4.91 -1.16 8.48
CA LEU A 166 6.00 -0.17 8.45
C LEU A 166 6.13 0.57 7.11
N PHE A 167 5.91 -0.12 5.99
CA PHE A 167 5.89 0.50 4.68
C PHE A 167 4.70 1.43 4.50
N GLU A 168 3.51 0.96 4.85
CA GLU A 168 2.25 1.73 4.80
C GLU A 168 2.32 2.97 5.70
N GLN A 169 2.89 2.83 6.91
CA GLN A 169 3.13 3.97 7.79
C GLN A 169 4.08 5.00 7.15
N HIS A 170 5.17 4.53 6.53
CA HIS A 170 6.11 5.42 5.86
C HIS A 170 5.49 6.11 4.63
N ALA A 171 4.64 5.42 3.87
CA ALA A 171 3.91 5.97 2.75
C ALA A 171 2.90 7.03 3.23
N PHE A 172 2.10 6.72 4.24
CA PHE A 172 1.17 7.66 4.87
C PHE A 172 1.86 8.96 5.31
N ASP A 173 3.00 8.85 6.01
CA ASP A 173 3.76 10.02 6.48
C ASP A 173 4.30 10.82 5.29
N SER A 174 4.83 10.14 4.26
CA SER A 174 5.39 10.79 3.07
C SER A 174 4.33 11.52 2.25
N TYR A 175 3.14 10.94 2.08
CA TYR A 175 2.03 11.60 1.40
C TYR A 175 1.45 12.76 2.21
N SER A 176 1.39 12.61 3.53
CA SER A 176 0.98 13.70 4.43
C SER A 176 1.91 14.91 4.31
N GLU A 177 3.22 14.68 4.37
CA GLU A 177 4.24 15.72 4.16
C GLU A 177 4.12 16.35 2.77
N PHE A 178 3.89 15.55 1.73
CA PHE A 178 3.73 16.06 0.37
C PHE A 178 2.52 16.98 0.21
N LEU A 179 1.38 16.61 0.80
CA LEU A 179 0.16 17.42 0.78
C LEU A 179 0.32 18.71 1.59
N GLU A 180 1.08 18.68 2.68
CA GLU A 180 1.40 19.86 3.49
C GLU A 180 2.29 20.83 2.70
N ILE A 181 3.35 20.34 2.07
CA ILE A 181 4.33 21.18 1.36
C ILE A 181 3.76 21.73 0.05
N PHE A 182 3.07 20.89 -0.75
CA PHE A 182 2.68 21.22 -2.12
C PHE A 182 1.17 21.47 -2.29
N GLY A 183 0.40 21.50 -1.19
CA GLY A 183 -1.06 21.52 -1.22
C GLY A 183 -1.67 22.59 -2.11
N GLU A 184 -1.22 23.83 -1.99
CA GLU A 184 -1.72 24.96 -2.79
C GLU A 184 -1.47 24.78 -4.30
N GLU A 185 -0.33 24.20 -4.67
CA GLU A 185 0.00 23.93 -6.07
C GLU A 185 -0.85 22.77 -6.61
N LEU A 186 -0.96 21.69 -5.83
CA LEU A 186 -1.70 20.49 -6.18
C LEU A 186 -3.20 20.77 -6.39
N HIS A 187 -3.78 21.71 -5.65
CA HIS A 187 -5.17 22.14 -5.85
C HIS A 187 -5.42 22.74 -7.24
N LYS A 188 -4.41 23.40 -7.82
CA LYS A 188 -4.51 24.07 -9.12
C LYS A 188 -4.26 23.12 -10.29
N LYS A 189 -3.72 21.94 -10.01
CA LYS A 189 -3.39 20.93 -11.03
C LYS A 189 -4.56 19.97 -11.23
N PRO A 190 -5.25 20.00 -12.39
CA PRO A 190 -6.25 18.99 -12.70
C PRO A 190 -5.57 17.63 -12.89
N ILE A 191 -6.34 16.56 -12.72
CA ILE A 191 -5.91 15.20 -12.99
C ILE A 191 -6.85 14.55 -14.01
N THR A 192 -6.27 13.96 -15.04
CA THR A 192 -7.00 13.20 -16.06
C THR A 192 -6.30 11.87 -16.26
N SER A 193 -6.96 10.76 -15.94
CA SER A 193 -6.43 9.42 -16.13
C SER A 193 -7.56 8.46 -16.49
N GLU A 194 -7.45 7.81 -17.65
CA GLU A 194 -8.41 6.79 -18.09
C GLU A 194 -8.43 5.60 -17.12
N PHE A 195 -7.26 5.22 -16.60
CA PHE A 195 -7.15 4.14 -15.62
C PHE A 195 -7.85 4.49 -14.31
N LEU A 196 -7.68 5.73 -13.83
CA LEU A 196 -8.33 6.20 -12.60
C LEU A 196 -9.86 6.23 -12.74
N ALA A 197 -10.34 6.68 -13.91
CA ALA A 197 -11.77 6.65 -14.23
C ALA A 197 -12.31 5.22 -14.34
N TRP A 198 -11.55 4.29 -14.94
CA TRP A 198 -11.90 2.87 -15.00
C TRP A 198 -11.95 2.22 -13.60
N TYR A 199 -11.01 2.58 -12.72
CA TYR A 199 -10.96 2.15 -11.33
C TYR A 199 -12.17 2.65 -10.52
N GLY A 200 -12.77 3.77 -10.92
CA GLY A 200 -13.99 4.32 -10.32
C GLY A 200 -13.77 5.53 -9.41
N ARG A 201 -12.58 6.15 -9.45
CA ARG A 201 -12.31 7.41 -8.73
C ARG A 201 -12.29 8.59 -9.69
N HIS A 202 -12.84 9.71 -9.22
CA HIS A 202 -12.99 10.93 -10.02
C HIS A 202 -12.56 12.19 -9.26
N PRO A 203 -11.29 12.27 -8.78
CA PRO A 203 -10.79 13.49 -8.15
C PRO A 203 -10.71 14.64 -9.17
N ARG A 204 -10.98 15.85 -8.69
CA ARG A 204 -10.96 17.08 -9.51
C ARG A 204 -9.55 17.64 -9.67
N SER A 205 -8.67 17.35 -8.72
CA SER A 205 -7.30 17.85 -8.68
C SER A 205 -6.31 16.77 -8.24
N GLN A 206 -5.03 17.01 -8.49
CA GLN A 206 -3.97 16.17 -7.97
C GLN A 206 -3.96 16.14 -6.43
N TYR A 207 -4.38 17.24 -5.77
CA TYR A 207 -4.53 17.26 -4.31
C TYR A 207 -5.55 16.22 -3.82
N GLU A 208 -6.74 16.20 -4.43
CA GLU A 208 -7.78 15.24 -4.06
C GLU A 208 -7.32 13.79 -4.31
N PHE A 209 -6.59 13.58 -5.41
CA PHE A 209 -5.99 12.27 -5.71
C PHE A 209 -4.99 11.86 -4.62
N PHE A 210 -3.95 12.65 -4.35
CA PHE A 210 -2.93 12.30 -3.35
C PHE A 210 -3.50 12.22 -1.93
N LYS A 211 -4.53 13.01 -1.60
CA LYS A 211 -5.26 12.88 -0.34
C LYS A 211 -5.98 11.53 -0.24
N SER A 212 -6.59 11.06 -1.33
CA SER A 212 -7.18 9.72 -1.37
C SER A 212 -6.12 8.62 -1.23
N VAL A 213 -4.95 8.76 -1.88
CA VAL A 213 -3.83 7.80 -1.75
C VAL A 213 -3.35 7.75 -0.30
N ARG A 214 -3.07 8.91 0.33
CA ARG A 214 -2.73 8.98 1.76
C ARG A 214 -3.72 8.21 2.64
N ASN A 215 -5.02 8.35 2.37
CA ASN A 215 -6.05 7.66 3.15
C ASN A 215 -6.03 6.14 2.91
N ASP A 216 -5.74 5.69 1.68
CA ASP A 216 -5.57 4.26 1.38
C ASP A 216 -4.43 3.65 2.20
N GLU A 217 -3.25 4.29 2.21
CA GLU A 217 -2.08 3.83 3.00
C GLU A 217 -2.46 3.63 4.47
N LEU A 218 -3.27 4.53 5.04
CA LEU A 218 -3.73 4.41 6.43
C LEU A 218 -4.64 3.21 6.62
N VAL A 219 -5.54 2.94 5.67
CA VAL A 219 -6.42 1.78 5.70
C VAL A 219 -5.60 0.50 5.58
N HIS A 220 -4.69 0.43 4.62
CA HIS A 220 -3.77 -0.68 4.41
C HIS A 220 -2.89 -0.97 5.65
N ARG A 221 -2.32 0.08 6.25
CA ARG A 221 -1.58 0.03 7.53
C ARG A 221 -2.39 -0.64 8.63
N ASN A 222 -3.59 -0.13 8.88
CA ASN A 222 -4.44 -0.61 9.97
C ASN A 222 -4.96 -2.02 9.71
N ARG A 223 -5.37 -2.31 8.46
CA ARG A 223 -5.83 -3.63 8.05
C ARG A 223 -4.72 -4.67 8.19
N SER A 224 -3.46 -4.34 7.90
CA SER A 224 -2.34 -5.25 8.10
C SER A 224 -2.25 -5.76 9.56
N ILE A 225 -2.50 -4.90 10.55
CA ILE A 225 -2.52 -5.31 11.96
C ILE A 225 -3.80 -6.07 12.32
N HIS A 226 -4.96 -5.63 11.83
CA HIS A 226 -6.21 -6.34 12.05
C HIS A 226 -6.15 -7.79 11.53
N GLU A 227 -5.51 -8.03 10.38
CA GLU A 227 -5.31 -9.37 9.85
C GLU A 227 -4.39 -10.23 10.74
N ILE A 228 -3.45 -9.64 11.49
CA ILE A 228 -2.66 -10.40 12.49
C ILE A 228 -3.60 -10.94 13.56
N GLU A 229 -4.46 -10.08 14.12
CA GLU A 229 -5.40 -10.46 15.17
C GLU A 229 -6.35 -11.57 14.71
N LEU A 230 -6.84 -11.50 13.47
CA LEU A 230 -7.67 -12.54 12.88
C LEU A 230 -6.92 -13.85 12.61
N ASN A 231 -5.62 -13.78 12.33
CA ASN A 231 -4.78 -14.95 12.09
C ASN A 231 -4.29 -15.62 13.38
N GLU A 232 -4.14 -14.87 14.48
CA GLU A 232 -3.63 -15.37 15.76
C GLU A 232 -4.73 -15.70 16.77
N ASN A 233 -5.87 -14.99 16.76
CA ASN A 233 -7.02 -15.30 17.61
C ASN A 233 -7.90 -16.38 16.96
N ARG A 234 -7.45 -17.64 16.99
CA ARG A 234 -8.21 -18.91 16.96
C ARG A 234 -7.31 -20.09 16.57
#